data_AF-K2F455-F1
#
_entry.id   AF-K2F455-F1
#
_cell.length_a   1.000
_cell.length_b   1.000
_cell.length_c   1.000
_cell.angle_alpha   90.00
_cell.angle_beta   90.00
_cell.angle_gamma   90.00
#
_symmetry.space_group_name_H-M   'P 1'
#
loop_
_entity.id
_entity.type
_entity.pdbx_description
1 polymer ?
#
loop_
_entity_poly.entity_id
_entity_poly.type
_entity_poly.pdbx_seq_one_letter_code
_entity_poly.pdbx_strand_id
1 'polypeptide(L)'
;MATESSSVPKLISNPWAQRSLGISLPKNLGSELHANVEYICDAFYPFLQLVNVNAIFTEETTINFVTASTGWIIHDYGEAISTSAPHDAKPKKKDGSSSGDAGSSGGGSGSSGIGSQIITVSEIADLIAEKGWSAVELIAGTKMMQRFIWIESKKYGFDISGYSPDANDERCYDRLVKHFKDNGLVWERTPVKRKVNDKVSGAE
;
A
#
# COMPACT_ATOMS: atom_id res chain seq x y z
N MET A 1 25.39 -7.33 -37.59
CA MET A 1 24.68 -6.30 -36.81
C MET A 1 23.25 -6.76 -36.65
N ALA A 2 22.90 -7.24 -35.46
CA ALA A 2 21.54 -7.63 -35.09
C ALA A 2 21.22 -6.93 -33.77
N THR A 3 20.13 -6.18 -33.77
CA THR A 3 19.60 -5.41 -32.64
C THR A 3 19.00 -6.36 -31.62
N GLU A 4 19.60 -6.43 -30.43
CA GLU A 4 19.02 -7.16 -29.30
C GLU A 4 17.85 -6.35 -28.72
N SER A 5 16.65 -6.84 -29.00
CA SER A 5 15.41 -6.45 -28.34
C SER A 5 15.45 -6.89 -26.88
N SER A 6 15.75 -5.94 -25.98
CA SER A 6 15.59 -6.08 -24.53
C SER A 6 14.13 -6.40 -24.20
N SER A 7 13.84 -7.68 -23.97
CA SER A 7 12.55 -8.12 -23.48
C SER A 7 12.56 -8.00 -21.95
N VAL A 8 11.91 -6.95 -21.46
CA VAL A 8 11.59 -6.77 -20.04
C VAL A 8 10.89 -8.05 -19.56
N PRO A 9 11.37 -8.74 -18.51
CA PRO A 9 10.68 -9.90 -17.99
C PRO A 9 9.27 -9.49 -17.57
N LYS A 10 8.26 -10.15 -18.15
CA LYS A 10 6.85 -9.98 -17.77
C LYS A 10 6.73 -10.23 -16.27
N LEU A 11 6.63 -9.15 -15.50
CA LEU A 11 6.24 -9.16 -14.10
C LEU A 11 5.00 -10.04 -13.97
N ILE A 12 5.16 -11.11 -13.19
CA ILE A 12 4.25 -12.23 -13.05
C ILE A 12 2.87 -11.69 -12.62
N SER A 13 1.90 -11.80 -13.53
CA SER A 13 0.53 -11.26 -13.44
C SER A 13 -0.39 -12.05 -12.50
N ASN A 14 0.15 -12.72 -11.48
CA ASN A 14 -0.65 -13.58 -10.60
C ASN A 14 -0.43 -13.28 -9.11
N PRO A 15 -1.27 -12.44 -8.48
CA PRO A 15 -1.25 -12.19 -7.04
C PRO A 15 -1.60 -13.43 -6.19
N TRP A 16 -2.01 -14.56 -6.79
CA TRP A 16 -2.26 -15.81 -6.07
C TRP A 16 -0.99 -16.57 -5.68
N ALA A 17 0.17 -16.28 -6.28
CA ALA A 17 1.44 -16.87 -5.85
C ALA A 17 1.89 -16.35 -4.46
N GLN A 18 1.30 -15.25 -3.98
CA GLN A 18 1.62 -14.64 -2.68
C GLN A 18 0.80 -15.25 -1.51
N ARG A 19 -0.21 -16.09 -1.80
CA ARG A 19 -1.10 -16.66 -0.76
C ARG A 19 -0.51 -17.86 0.01
N SER A 20 0.60 -18.45 -0.43
CA SER A 20 1.25 -19.57 0.28
C SER A 20 2.27 -19.15 1.35
N LEU A 21 2.58 -17.85 1.48
CA LEU A 21 3.68 -17.36 2.33
C LEU A 21 3.26 -16.99 3.77
N GLY A 22 2.11 -17.50 4.23
CA GLY A 22 1.81 -17.67 5.65
C GLY A 22 0.84 -16.70 6.29
N ILE A 23 -0.19 -16.27 5.53
CA ILE A 23 -1.44 -15.80 6.13
C ILE A 23 -2.25 -17.05 6.49
N SER A 24 -2.25 -17.41 7.79
CA SER A 24 -3.13 -18.44 8.32
C SER A 24 -4.57 -17.94 8.30
N LEU A 25 -5.32 -18.20 7.24
CA LEU A 25 -6.78 -18.05 7.31
C LEU A 25 -7.35 -19.22 8.13
N PRO A 26 -8.21 -18.99 9.14
CA PRO A 26 -8.82 -20.08 9.88
C PRO A 26 -9.62 -20.97 8.93
N LYS A 27 -9.44 -22.29 9.03
CA LYS A 27 -10.03 -23.28 8.10
C LYS A 27 -11.55 -23.42 8.24
N ASN A 28 -12.14 -22.95 9.34
CA ASN A 28 -13.57 -23.08 9.64
C ASN A 28 -14.12 -21.71 10.08
N LEU A 29 -14.75 -20.99 9.15
CA LEU A 29 -15.23 -19.61 9.35
C LEU A 29 -16.77 -19.51 9.41
N GLY A 30 -17.43 -20.57 9.89
CA GLY A 30 -18.89 -20.71 9.81
C GLY A 30 -19.68 -20.10 10.98
N SER A 31 -19.10 -19.99 12.19
CA SER A 31 -19.87 -19.68 13.40
C SER A 31 -19.31 -18.58 14.30
N GLU A 32 -18.09 -18.09 14.05
CA GLU A 32 -17.44 -17.04 14.87
C GLU A 32 -17.12 -15.74 14.08
N LEU A 33 -17.47 -15.70 12.78
CA LEU A 33 -17.13 -14.62 11.85
C LEU A 33 -17.70 -13.26 12.25
N HIS A 34 -18.82 -13.25 12.97
CA HIS A 34 -19.54 -12.03 13.34
C HIS A 34 -19.01 -11.34 14.60
N ALA A 35 -18.10 -11.97 15.37
CA ALA A 35 -17.65 -11.42 16.65
C ALA A 35 -16.32 -10.65 16.58
N ASN A 36 -15.55 -10.74 15.48
CA ASN A 36 -14.23 -10.13 15.39
C ASN A 36 -14.26 -8.88 14.51
N VAL A 37 -14.59 -7.74 15.13
CA VAL A 37 -14.66 -6.41 14.50
C VAL A 37 -13.41 -6.10 13.67
N GLU A 38 -12.24 -6.53 14.15
CA GLU A 38 -10.96 -6.33 13.48
C GLU A 38 -10.90 -7.04 12.11
N TYR A 39 -11.36 -8.30 12.06
CA TYR A 39 -11.42 -9.05 10.80
C TYR A 39 -12.37 -8.38 9.79
N ILE A 40 -13.51 -7.89 10.25
CA ILE A 40 -14.49 -7.21 9.39
C ILE A 40 -13.89 -5.92 8.84
N CYS A 41 -13.23 -5.13 9.68
CA CYS A 41 -12.56 -3.90 9.26
C CYS A 41 -11.45 -4.19 8.23
N ASP A 42 -10.54 -5.14 8.50
CA ASP A 42 -9.45 -5.47 7.57
C ASP A 42 -9.94 -6.06 6.24
N ALA A 43 -11.01 -6.85 6.26
CA ALA A 43 -11.51 -7.53 5.07
C ALA A 43 -12.40 -6.65 4.19
N PHE A 44 -13.23 -5.80 4.79
CA PHE A 44 -14.29 -5.08 4.06
C PHE A 44 -14.14 -3.56 4.08
N TYR A 45 -13.54 -3.01 5.13
CA TYR A 45 -13.40 -1.57 5.33
C TYR A 45 -11.95 -1.14 5.65
N PRO A 46 -10.93 -1.62 4.90
CA PRO A 46 -9.56 -1.24 5.16
C PRO A 46 -9.36 0.26 4.91
N PHE A 47 -8.63 0.92 5.81
CA PHE A 47 -8.33 2.36 5.75
C PHE A 47 -6.99 2.68 6.38
N LEU A 48 -6.43 3.84 6.05
CA LEU A 48 -5.16 4.33 6.57
C LEU A 48 -5.15 5.86 6.62
N GLN A 49 -4.55 6.42 7.68
CA GLN A 49 -4.36 7.86 7.89
C GLN A 49 -2.96 8.12 8.44
N LEU A 50 -2.21 8.97 7.74
CA LEU A 50 -0.81 9.29 8.02
C LEU A 50 -0.62 10.80 8.02
N VAL A 51 0.31 11.28 8.84
CA VAL A 51 0.71 12.70 8.90
C VAL A 51 2.23 12.79 8.83
N ASN A 52 2.76 13.78 8.12
CA ASN A 52 4.19 14.10 8.18
C ASN A 52 4.54 14.54 9.61
N VAL A 53 5.58 13.97 10.22
CA VAL A 53 6.00 14.38 11.59
C VAL A 53 6.39 15.87 11.64
N ASN A 54 6.84 16.43 10.52
CA ASN A 54 7.17 17.85 10.39
C ASN A 54 6.04 18.68 9.77
N ALA A 55 4.79 18.20 9.84
CA ALA A 55 3.64 18.86 9.24
C ALA A 55 3.47 20.30 9.74
N ILE A 56 3.32 21.24 8.81
CA ILE A 56 2.89 22.62 9.09
C ILE A 56 1.60 22.83 8.32
N PHE A 57 0.47 22.78 9.04
CA PHE A 57 -0.83 23.01 8.45
C PHE A 57 -1.08 24.51 8.28
N THR A 58 -1.43 24.92 7.07
CA THR A 58 -1.93 26.27 6.76
C THR A 58 -3.46 26.26 6.72
N GLU A 59 -4.07 27.44 6.90
CA GLU A 59 -5.54 27.57 6.89
C GLU A 59 -6.19 27.17 5.55
N GLU A 60 -5.42 27.20 4.45
CA GLU A 60 -5.84 26.78 3.12
C GLU A 60 -5.40 25.34 2.82
N THR A 61 -6.00 24.36 3.48
CA THR A 61 -5.75 22.95 3.14
C THR A 61 -6.53 22.56 1.88
N THR A 62 -5.88 22.62 0.72
CA THR A 62 -6.45 22.10 -0.53
C THR A 62 -6.24 20.58 -0.60
N ILE A 63 -7.31 19.83 -0.84
CA ILE A 63 -7.25 18.37 -0.97
C ILE A 63 -6.96 18.01 -2.43
N ASN A 64 -5.90 17.23 -2.65
CA ASN A 64 -5.62 16.59 -3.93
C ASN A 64 -6.12 15.14 -3.89
N PHE A 65 -6.91 14.75 -4.90
CA PHE A 65 -7.44 13.39 -5.02
C PHE A 65 -6.57 12.60 -5.98
N VAL A 66 -5.87 11.59 -5.47
CA VAL A 66 -5.03 10.68 -6.27
C VAL A 66 -5.74 9.34 -6.39
N THR A 67 -6.05 8.93 -7.62
CA THR A 67 -6.64 7.61 -7.88
C THR A 67 -5.54 6.56 -7.99
N ALA A 68 -5.50 5.63 -7.04
CA ALA A 68 -4.59 4.51 -7.06
C ALA A 68 -4.88 3.55 -8.22
N SER A 69 -3.90 2.75 -8.65
CA SER A 69 -4.10 1.76 -9.74
C SER A 69 -5.17 0.71 -9.42
N THR A 70 -5.46 0.54 -8.14
CA THR A 70 -6.48 -0.37 -7.59
C THR A 70 -7.90 0.22 -7.58
N GLY A 71 -8.05 1.48 -7.99
CA GLY A 71 -9.30 2.23 -7.94
C GLY A 71 -9.62 2.83 -6.57
N TRP A 72 -8.69 2.76 -5.60
CA TRP A 72 -8.82 3.48 -4.33
C TRP A 72 -8.57 4.96 -4.53
N ILE A 73 -9.25 5.80 -3.74
CA ILE A 73 -9.00 7.23 -3.71
C ILE A 73 -8.10 7.53 -2.52
N ILE A 74 -6.96 8.16 -2.79
CA ILE A 74 -6.04 8.68 -1.79
C ILE A 74 -6.31 10.19 -1.70
N HIS A 75 -6.65 10.65 -0.50
CA HIS A 75 -6.78 12.06 -0.17
C HIS A 75 -5.42 12.57 0.30
N ASP A 76 -4.80 13.43 -0.48
CA ASP A 76 -3.53 14.09 -0.17
C ASP A 76 -3.82 15.54 0.26
N TYR A 77 -3.55 15.84 1.53
CA TYR A 77 -3.74 17.15 2.15
C TYR A 77 -2.44 17.99 2.17
N GLY A 78 -1.44 17.61 1.38
CA GLY A 78 -0.12 18.23 1.40
C GLY A 78 0.76 17.61 2.47
N GLU A 79 0.38 17.77 3.75
CA GLU A 79 1.08 17.31 4.97
C GLU A 79 0.44 16.08 5.64
N ALA A 80 -0.68 15.61 5.12
CA ALA A 80 -1.37 14.42 5.60
C ALA A 80 -1.91 13.61 4.42
N ILE A 81 -2.03 12.29 4.60
CA ILE A 81 -2.58 11.37 3.61
C ILE A 81 -3.65 10.53 4.30
N SER A 82 -4.80 10.36 3.64
CA SER A 82 -5.79 9.36 4.05
C SER A 82 -6.28 8.54 2.86
N THR A 83 -6.67 7.29 3.12
CA THR A 83 -7.35 6.47 2.12
C THR A 83 -8.27 5.46 2.80
N SER A 84 -9.26 4.98 2.06
CA SER A 84 -10.12 3.86 2.43
C SER A 84 -10.54 3.08 1.20
N ALA A 85 -10.89 1.81 1.42
CA ALA A 85 -11.48 0.98 0.40
C ALA A 85 -12.72 1.63 -0.24
N PRO A 86 -12.93 1.45 -1.56
CA PRO A 86 -14.14 1.89 -2.22
C PRO A 86 -15.36 1.13 -1.67
N HIS A 87 -16.44 1.86 -1.40
CA HIS A 87 -17.67 1.35 -0.80
C HIS A 87 -18.35 0.24 -1.64
N ASP A 88 -18.12 0.22 -2.95
CA ASP A 88 -18.72 -0.74 -3.89
C ASP A 88 -17.83 -1.95 -4.22
N ALA A 89 -16.85 -2.25 -3.37
CA ALA A 89 -16.03 -3.45 -3.47
C ALA A 89 -16.83 -4.73 -3.15
N LYS A 90 -17.93 -4.98 -3.87
CA LYS A 90 -18.54 -6.30 -3.90
C LYS A 90 -17.49 -7.26 -4.45
N PRO A 91 -17.14 -8.34 -3.74
CA PRO A 91 -16.28 -9.36 -4.31
C PRO A 91 -16.95 -9.85 -5.59
N LYS A 92 -16.28 -9.71 -6.74
CA LYS A 92 -16.77 -10.31 -7.99
C LYS A 92 -17.06 -11.76 -7.70
N LYS A 93 -18.34 -12.15 -7.72
CA LYS A 93 -18.70 -13.55 -7.83
C LYS A 93 -17.96 -14.07 -9.06
N LYS A 94 -17.20 -15.15 -8.91
CA LYS A 94 -16.79 -15.96 -10.07
C LYS A 94 -18.07 -16.56 -10.62
N ASP A 95 -18.78 -15.78 -11.43
CA ASP A 95 -19.88 -16.30 -12.22
C ASP A 95 -19.22 -17.13 -13.32
N GLY A 96 -19.15 -18.43 -13.09
CA GLY A 96 -18.87 -19.38 -14.14
C GLY A 96 -20.03 -19.37 -15.11
N SER A 97 -19.93 -18.61 -16.20
CA SER A 97 -20.67 -18.89 -17.43
C SER A 97 -20.18 -18.03 -18.61
N SER A 98 -20.00 -18.74 -19.72
CA SER A 98 -19.69 -18.41 -21.11
C SER A 98 -20.17 -17.06 -21.71
N SER A 99 -19.30 -16.55 -22.61
CA SER A 99 -19.55 -15.85 -23.89
C SER A 99 -20.46 -14.61 -23.93
N GLY A 100 -19.88 -13.46 -24.33
CA GLY A 100 -20.63 -12.32 -24.86
C GLY A 100 -19.75 -11.07 -25.02
N ASP A 101 -19.48 -10.70 -26.26
CA ASP A 101 -18.78 -9.49 -26.71
C ASP A 101 -19.71 -8.27 -26.65
N ALA A 102 -19.25 -7.16 -26.06
CA ALA A 102 -19.76 -5.79 -26.26
C ALA A 102 -18.94 -4.76 -25.45
N GLY A 103 -18.57 -3.67 -26.12
CA GLY A 103 -17.58 -2.70 -25.66
C GLY A 103 -18.03 -1.63 -24.65
N SER A 104 -17.02 -0.90 -24.22
CA SER A 104 -17.01 0.48 -23.70
C SER A 104 -17.80 0.77 -22.41
N SER A 105 -17.08 0.83 -21.29
CA SER A 105 -16.86 2.09 -20.54
C SER A 105 -15.94 1.79 -19.35
N GLY A 106 -14.94 2.65 -19.15
CA GLY A 106 -13.95 2.52 -18.08
C GLY A 106 -14.59 2.63 -16.70
N GLY A 107 -14.99 1.50 -16.13
CA GLY A 107 -15.37 1.35 -14.74
C GLY A 107 -14.32 0.50 -14.04
N GLY A 108 -13.30 1.15 -13.48
CA GLY A 108 -12.38 0.50 -12.56
C GLY A 108 -13.15 0.10 -11.31
N SER A 109 -13.74 -1.10 -11.30
CA SER A 109 -14.34 -1.69 -10.12
C SER A 109 -13.21 -1.92 -9.11
N GLY A 110 -13.09 -0.98 -8.17
CA GLY A 110 -12.06 -1.03 -7.15
C GLY A 110 -12.24 -2.27 -6.27
N SER A 111 -11.12 -2.91 -5.95
CA SER A 111 -11.07 -4.12 -5.14
C SER A 111 -10.73 -3.76 -3.69
N SER A 112 -11.39 -4.36 -2.69
CA SER A 112 -10.97 -4.29 -1.27
C SER A 112 -10.09 -5.46 -0.83
N GLY A 113 -9.77 -6.39 -1.73
CA GLY A 113 -8.97 -7.57 -1.40
C GLY A 113 -7.56 -7.23 -0.93
N ILE A 114 -6.94 -8.15 -0.20
CA ILE A 114 -5.58 -8.00 0.34
C ILE A 114 -4.56 -7.54 -0.72
N GLY A 115 -4.68 -8.01 -1.96
CA GLY A 115 -3.79 -7.60 -3.05
C GLY A 115 -3.90 -6.11 -3.40
N SER A 116 -5.11 -5.54 -3.42
CA SER A 116 -5.27 -4.10 -3.68
C SER A 116 -4.85 -3.27 -2.47
N GLN A 117 -5.03 -3.77 -1.25
CA GLN A 117 -4.51 -3.11 -0.05
C GLN A 117 -2.97 -2.92 -0.13
N ILE A 118 -2.23 -3.97 -0.47
CA ILE A 118 -0.77 -3.93 -0.62
C ILE A 118 -0.34 -2.94 -1.72
N ILE A 119 -0.99 -3.01 -2.89
CA ILE A 119 -0.65 -2.13 -4.02
C ILE A 119 -0.92 -0.66 -3.64
N THR A 120 -2.09 -0.35 -3.07
CA THR A 120 -2.44 1.02 -2.64
C THR A 120 -1.45 1.53 -1.60
N VAL A 121 -1.03 0.70 -0.63
CA VAL A 121 -0.04 1.11 0.38
C VAL A 121 1.34 1.36 -0.23
N SER A 122 1.76 0.55 -1.21
CA SER A 122 3.00 0.83 -1.95
C SER A 122 2.93 2.16 -2.70
N GLU A 123 1.78 2.49 -3.31
CA GLU A 123 1.59 3.79 -3.99
C GLU A 123 1.57 4.95 -2.99
N ILE A 124 1.05 4.76 -1.79
CA ILE A 124 1.15 5.75 -0.70
C ILE A 124 2.62 5.93 -0.29
N ALA A 125 3.40 4.86 -0.17
CA ALA A 125 4.82 4.95 0.15
C ALA A 125 5.62 5.65 -0.98
N ASP A 126 5.26 5.44 -2.24
CA ASP A 126 5.78 6.21 -3.37
C ASP A 126 5.48 7.71 -3.22
N LEU A 127 4.23 8.09 -2.91
CA LEU A 127 3.84 9.49 -2.69
C LEU A 127 4.61 10.13 -1.52
N ILE A 128 4.79 9.41 -0.41
CA ILE A 128 5.59 9.85 0.75
C ILE A 128 7.04 10.13 0.32
N ALA A 129 7.61 9.23 -0.48
CA ALA A 129 8.97 9.38 -1.00
C ALA A 129 9.11 10.55 -1.98
N GLU A 130 8.14 10.75 -2.87
CA GLU A 130 8.08 11.89 -3.80
C GLU A 130 7.99 13.23 -3.07
N LYS A 131 7.23 13.26 -1.96
CA LYS A 131 7.15 14.43 -1.06
C LYS A 131 8.40 14.64 -0.21
N GLY A 132 9.30 13.66 -0.15
CA GLY A 132 10.53 13.73 0.64
C GLY A 132 10.30 13.65 2.15
N TRP A 133 9.18 13.05 2.59
CA TRP A 133 8.90 12.85 4.01
C TRP A 133 9.88 11.83 4.59
N SER A 134 10.69 12.25 5.56
CA SER A 134 11.64 11.35 6.24
C SER A 134 11.00 10.55 7.38
N ALA A 135 9.89 11.04 7.93
CA ALA A 135 9.18 10.41 9.03
C ALA A 135 7.68 10.69 8.94
N VAL A 136 6.86 9.70 9.30
CA VAL A 136 5.40 9.79 9.32
C VAL A 136 4.85 9.29 10.66
N GLU A 137 3.78 9.92 11.12
CA GLU A 137 2.98 9.45 12.26
C GLU A 137 1.71 8.77 11.75
N LEU A 138 1.49 7.53 12.19
CA LEU A 138 0.27 6.80 11.92
C LEU A 138 -0.82 7.24 12.91
N ILE A 139 -1.81 7.99 12.40
CA ILE A 139 -2.93 8.49 13.21
C ILE A 139 -3.99 7.41 13.39
N ALA A 140 -4.34 6.73 12.31
CA ALA A 140 -5.32 5.65 12.33
C ALA A 140 -5.17 4.71 11.12
N GLY A 141 -5.71 3.51 11.24
CA GLY A 141 -5.77 2.55 10.15
C GLY A 141 -6.27 1.20 10.64
N THR A 142 -6.63 0.29 9.73
CA THR A 142 -6.88 -1.10 10.13
C THR A 142 -5.55 -1.83 10.32
N LYS A 143 -5.48 -2.83 11.21
CA LYS A 143 -4.19 -3.45 11.58
C LYS A 143 -3.41 -3.97 10.37
N MET A 144 -4.11 -4.52 9.38
CA MET A 144 -3.46 -4.98 8.16
C MET A 144 -2.84 -3.84 7.34
N MET A 145 -3.53 -2.71 7.21
CA MET A 145 -3.01 -1.52 6.53
C MET A 145 -1.83 -0.90 7.29
N GLN A 146 -1.90 -0.85 8.63
CA GLN A 146 -0.82 -0.38 9.50
C GLN A 146 0.46 -1.24 9.33
N ARG A 147 0.30 -2.58 9.32
CA ARG A 147 1.41 -3.50 9.04
C ARG A 147 2.01 -3.26 7.66
N PHE A 148 1.18 -3.12 6.62
CA PHE A 148 1.69 -2.95 5.26
C PHE A 148 2.47 -1.65 5.10
N ILE A 149 2.00 -0.54 5.67
CA ILE A 149 2.74 0.72 5.57
C ILE A 149 4.04 0.67 6.36
N TRP A 150 4.07 -0.03 7.50
CA TRP A 150 5.30 -0.28 8.24
C TRP A 150 6.31 -1.11 7.43
N ILE A 151 5.86 -2.16 6.74
CA ILE A 151 6.71 -2.96 5.84
C ILE A 151 7.28 -2.08 4.71
N GLU A 152 6.43 -1.25 4.08
CA GLU A 152 6.87 -0.33 3.03
C GLU A 152 7.81 0.75 3.57
N SER A 153 7.64 1.21 4.81
CA SER A 153 8.56 2.15 5.47
C SER A 153 9.99 1.62 5.49
N LYS A 154 10.16 0.33 5.79
CA LYS A 154 11.48 -0.34 5.76
C LYS A 154 12.06 -0.40 4.35
N LYS A 155 11.22 -0.58 3.34
CA LYS A 155 11.63 -0.65 1.94
C LYS A 155 12.02 0.72 1.37
N TYR A 156 11.31 1.79 1.74
CA TYR A 156 11.55 3.15 1.26
C TYR A 156 12.49 3.97 2.15
N GLY A 157 12.76 3.52 3.38
CA GLY A 157 13.69 4.16 4.31
C GLY A 157 13.13 5.40 5.00
N PHE A 158 11.83 5.42 5.32
CA PHE A 158 11.23 6.45 6.18
C PHE A 158 10.83 5.87 7.54
N ASP A 159 10.90 6.71 8.56
CA ASP A 159 10.51 6.35 9.93
C ASP A 159 8.99 6.41 10.08
N ILE A 160 8.43 5.49 10.88
CA ILE A 160 7.00 5.46 11.19
C ILE A 160 6.79 5.37 12.69
N SER A 161 5.99 6.29 13.24
CA SER A 161 5.51 6.28 14.63
C SER A 161 4.01 5.96 14.69
N GLY A 162 3.46 5.73 15.89
CA GLY A 162 2.05 5.38 16.07
C GLY A 162 1.69 3.91 15.80
N TYR A 163 2.64 3.11 15.30
CA TYR A 163 2.52 1.67 15.14
C TYR A 163 3.67 0.94 15.84
N SER A 164 3.35 -0.10 16.61
CA SER A 164 4.34 -0.97 17.24
C SER A 164 4.18 -2.38 16.70
N PRO A 165 5.07 -2.85 15.80
CA PRO A 165 4.97 -4.18 15.23
C PRO A 165 5.12 -5.25 16.32
N ASP A 166 4.33 -6.32 16.21
CA ASP A 166 4.47 -7.50 17.06
C ASP A 166 5.38 -8.57 16.44
N ALA A 167 5.62 -9.67 17.17
CA ALA A 167 6.44 -10.77 16.69
C ALA A 167 5.87 -11.48 15.43
N ASN A 168 4.58 -11.36 15.15
CA ASN A 168 3.99 -11.87 13.93
C ASN A 168 4.26 -10.94 12.74
N ASP A 169 4.20 -9.62 12.95
CA ASP A 169 4.53 -8.61 11.95
C ASP A 169 5.99 -8.74 11.49
N GLU A 170 6.91 -8.86 12.44
CA GLU A 170 8.34 -9.06 12.16
C GLU A 170 8.58 -10.36 11.36
N ARG A 171 7.90 -11.45 11.74
CA ARG A 171 7.97 -12.71 10.98
C ARG A 171 7.41 -12.59 9.57
N CYS A 172 6.37 -11.79 9.37
CA CYS A 172 5.84 -11.50 8.04
C CYS A 172 6.86 -10.73 7.20
N TYR A 173 7.50 -9.72 7.77
CA TYR A 173 8.58 -8.96 7.13
C TYR A 173 9.75 -9.86 6.74
N ASP A 174 10.28 -10.67 7.68
CA ASP A 174 11.42 -11.56 7.42
C ASP A 174 11.17 -12.54 6.27
N ARG A 175 9.96 -13.10 6.20
CA ARG A 175 9.57 -14.00 5.10
C ARG A 175 9.55 -13.28 3.76
N LEU A 176 9.09 -12.04 3.75
CA LEU A 176 9.03 -11.23 2.54
C LEU A 176 10.43 -10.88 2.04
N VAL A 177 11.30 -10.40 2.92
CA VAL A 177 12.71 -10.13 2.60
C VAL A 177 13.42 -11.39 2.08
N LYS A 178 13.23 -12.53 2.78
CA LYS A 178 13.78 -13.81 2.35
C LYS A 178 13.29 -14.21 0.96
N HIS A 179 11.99 -14.07 0.69
CA HIS A 179 11.41 -14.40 -0.61
C HIS A 179 12.05 -13.58 -1.74
N PHE A 180 12.23 -12.27 -1.55
CA PHE A 180 12.90 -11.43 -2.56
C PHE A 180 14.35 -11.85 -2.79
N LYS A 181 15.09 -12.09 -1.71
CA LYS A 181 16.49 -12.55 -1.78
C LYS A 181 16.62 -13.89 -2.52
N ASP A 182 15.77 -14.86 -2.19
CA ASP A 182 15.78 -16.21 -2.79
C ASP A 182 15.44 -16.16 -4.29
N ASN A 183 14.74 -15.11 -4.75
CA ASN A 183 14.41 -14.90 -6.16
C ASN A 183 15.34 -13.89 -6.86
N GLY A 184 16.44 -13.47 -6.22
CA GLY A 184 17.41 -12.54 -6.79
C GLY A 184 16.88 -11.12 -6.99
N LEU A 185 15.80 -10.75 -6.28
CA LEU A 185 15.19 -9.43 -6.32
C LEU A 185 15.76 -8.55 -5.20
N VAL A 186 15.98 -7.28 -5.50
CA VAL A 186 16.36 -6.28 -4.49
C VAL A 186 15.09 -5.82 -3.78
N TRP A 187 15.03 -6.03 -2.47
CA TRP A 187 13.90 -5.61 -1.64
C TRP A 187 13.93 -4.11 -1.33
N GLU A 188 15.11 -3.58 -0.99
CA GLU A 188 15.28 -2.19 -0.57
C GLU A 188 15.28 -1.24 -1.77
N ARG A 189 14.54 -0.13 -1.67
CA ARG A 189 14.79 1.03 -2.52
C ARG A 189 15.84 1.89 -1.83
N THR A 190 16.84 2.32 -2.59
CA THR A 190 17.84 3.29 -2.09
C THR A 190 17.09 4.49 -1.51
N PRO A 191 17.33 4.87 -0.23
CA PRO A 191 16.61 5.97 0.39
C PRO A 191 16.76 7.23 -0.45
N VAL A 192 15.67 8.00 -0.59
CA VAL A 192 15.68 9.26 -1.33
C VAL A 192 16.73 10.17 -0.68
N LYS A 193 17.85 10.38 -1.37
CA LYS A 193 18.91 11.26 -0.89
C LYS A 193 18.33 12.67 -0.73
N ARG A 194 18.49 13.23 0.48
CA ARG A 194 18.17 14.63 0.80
C ARG A 194 18.67 15.55 -0.33
N LYS A 195 17.79 16.34 -0.94
CA LYS A 195 18.22 17.64 -1.47
C LYS A 195 18.36 18.54 -0.26
N VAL A 196 19.56 18.61 0.32
CA VAL A 196 19.89 19.69 1.24
C VAL A 196 19.85 20.95 0.38
N ASN A 197 18.78 21.74 0.52
CA ASN A 197 18.79 23.10 0.02
C ASN A 197 19.73 23.90 0.93
N ASP A 198 21.02 23.89 0.58
CA ASP A 198 21.99 24.85 1.09
C ASP A 198 21.63 26.23 0.55
N LYS A 199 20.65 26.88 1.19
CA LYS A 199 20.42 28.31 1.07
C LYS A 199 19.94 28.86 2.40
N VAL A 200 20.85 28.98 3.38
CA VAL A 200 20.90 30.16 4.27
C VAL A 200 22.34 30.32 4.80
N SER A 201 23.12 31.21 4.17
CA SER A 201 23.96 32.19 4.88
C SER A 201 24.51 33.21 3.87
N GLY A 202 23.63 34.11 3.46
CA GLY A 202 24.02 35.45 3.03
C GLY A 202 23.12 36.43 3.78
N ALA A 203 23.70 37.53 4.28
CA ALA A 203 23.19 38.51 5.25
C ALA A 203 23.61 38.15 6.70
N GLU A 204 24.45 38.91 7.40
CA GLU A 204 25.14 40.20 7.22
C GLU A 204 26.49 40.18 7.95
#